data_AF-A0A6G1DIB5-F1
#
_entry.id   AF-A0A6G1DIB5-F1
#
_cell.length_a   1.000
_cell.length_b   1.000
_cell.length_c   1.000
_cell.angle_alpha   90.00
_cell.angle_beta   90.00
_cell.angle_gamma   90.00
#
_symmetry.space_group_name_H-M   'P 1'
#
loop_
_entity.id
_entity.type
_entity.pdbx_description
1 polymer ?
#
loop_
_entity_poly.entity_id
_entity_poly.type
_entity_poly.pdbx_seq_one_letter_code
_entity_poly.pdbx_strand_id
1 'polypeptide(L)'
;MEDVVGLLASAIVTQVVGKASSAMGDQVMLLCNYKDDLKETLKSMEAVLKDAEGRSVKDEHVRLWLKRLKNVALDISDMLDEFDTHNDKNASSTKLYG
;
A
#
# COMPACT_ATOMS: atom_id res chain seq x y z
N MET A 1 17.64 -15.74 7.81
CA MET A 1 16.28 -16.20 7.42
C MET A 1 15.56 -15.09 6.64
N GLU A 2 16.28 -14.39 5.74
CA GLU A 2 15.84 -13.13 5.12
C GLU A 2 15.40 -13.32 3.64
N ASP A 3 15.86 -14.38 2.98
CA ASP A 3 15.55 -14.62 1.56
C ASP A 3 14.17 -15.23 1.29
N VAL A 4 13.58 -15.92 2.28
CA VAL A 4 12.32 -16.65 2.07
C VAL A 4 11.15 -15.69 1.88
N VAL A 5 11.18 -14.53 2.57
CA VAL A 5 10.17 -13.48 2.45
C VAL A 5 10.26 -12.79 1.09
N GLY A 6 11.48 -12.52 0.61
CA GLY A 6 11.70 -11.96 -0.73
C GLY A 6 11.21 -12.88 -1.85
N LEU A 7 11.44 -14.19 -1.72
CA LEU A 7 10.97 -15.20 -2.67
C LEU A 7 9.43 -15.33 -2.69
N LEU A 8 8.78 -15.29 -1.53
CA LEU A 8 7.33 -15.32 -1.42
C LEU A 8 6.68 -14.07 -2.03
N ALA A 9 7.23 -12.89 -1.74
CA ALA A 9 6.76 -11.63 -2.33
C ALA A 9 6.88 -11.64 -3.86
N SER A 10 8.02 -12.12 -4.38
CA SER A 10 8.26 -12.24 -5.82
C SER A 10 7.27 -13.19 -6.50
N ALA A 11 7.03 -14.37 -5.91
CA ALA A 11 6.11 -15.37 -6.46
C ALA A 11 4.66 -14.86 -6.55
N ILE A 12 4.19 -14.12 -5.54
CA ILE A 12 2.84 -13.53 -5.52
C ILE A 12 2.72 -12.45 -6.60
N VAL A 13 3.72 -11.58 -6.73
CA VAL A 13 3.74 -10.54 -7.78
C VAL A 13 3.70 -11.16 -9.17
N THR A 14 4.49 -12.20 -9.43
CA THR A 14 4.50 -12.89 -10.73
C THR A 14 3.16 -13.57 -11.03
N GLN A 15 2.52 -14.17 -10.03
CA GLN A 15 1.23 -14.84 -10.21
C GLN A 15 0.09 -13.84 -10.50
N VAL A 16 0.09 -12.68 -9.82
CA VAL A 16 -0.89 -11.61 -10.07
C VAL A 16 -0.68 -10.99 -11.45
N VAL A 17 0.58 -10.75 -11.85
CA VAL A 17 0.93 -10.23 -13.18
C VAL A 17 0.50 -11.19 -14.28
N GLY A 18 0.74 -12.49 -14.12
CA GLY A 18 0.34 -13.52 -15.10
C GLY A 18 -1.18 -13.69 -15.23
N LYS A 19 -1.92 -13.61 -14.11
CA LYS A 19 -3.40 -13.69 -14.13
C LYS A 19 -4.04 -12.41 -14.68
N ALA A 20 -3.44 -11.25 -14.44
CA ALA A 20 -3.89 -9.99 -15.02
C ALA A 20 -3.63 -9.92 -16.53
N SER A 21 -2.43 -10.28 -16.99
CA SER A 21 -2.07 -10.27 -18.41
C SER A 21 -2.89 -11.25 -19.25
N SER A 22 -3.26 -12.40 -18.68
CA SER A 22 -4.15 -13.36 -19.33
C SER A 22 -5.62 -12.91 -19.35
N ALA A 23 -6.00 -11.89 -18.58
CA ALA A 23 -7.40 -11.53 -18.40
C ALA A 23 -7.89 -10.39 -19.32
N MET A 24 -7.10 -9.36 -19.66
CA MET A 24 -7.69 -8.16 -20.32
C MET A 24 -6.70 -7.37 -21.18
N GLY A 25 -7.10 -7.07 -22.42
CA GLY A 25 -6.28 -6.36 -23.42
C GLY A 25 -6.15 -4.84 -23.26
N ASP A 26 -6.94 -4.16 -22.43
CA ASP A 26 -6.87 -2.70 -22.26
C ASP A 26 -7.00 -2.20 -20.80
N GLN A 27 -7.71 -2.93 -19.92
CA GLN A 27 -7.85 -2.55 -18.50
C GLN A 27 -6.58 -2.77 -17.66
N VAL A 28 -5.72 -3.72 -18.06
CA VAL A 28 -4.42 -3.96 -17.41
C VAL A 28 -3.48 -2.79 -17.60
N MET A 29 -3.51 -2.12 -18.76
CA MET A 29 -2.64 -0.97 -19.02
C MET A 29 -3.00 0.22 -18.10
N LEU A 30 -4.30 0.50 -17.91
CA LEU A 30 -4.75 1.53 -16.98
C LEU A 30 -4.41 1.20 -15.53
N LEU A 31 -4.60 -0.06 -15.11
CA LEU A 31 -4.29 -0.49 -13.74
C LEU A 31 -2.78 -0.53 -13.48
N CYS A 32 -1.97 -0.93 -14.46
CA CYS A 32 -0.52 -0.91 -14.39
C CYS A 32 0.01 0.52 -14.31
N ASN A 33 -0.47 1.44 -15.16
CA ASN A 33 -0.08 2.85 -15.10
C ASN A 33 -0.45 3.48 -13.75
N TYR A 34 -1.66 3.22 -13.25
CA TYR A 34 -2.08 3.68 -11.93
C TYR A 34 -1.19 3.13 -10.79
N LYS A 35 -0.82 1.84 -10.86
CA LYS A 35 0.06 1.22 -9.88
C LYS A 35 1.48 1.79 -9.94
N ASP A 36 1.98 2.08 -11.13
CA ASP A 36 3.30 2.67 -11.33
C ASP A 36 3.34 4.13 -10.86
N ASP A 37 2.30 4.91 -11.14
CA ASP A 37 2.14 6.29 -10.64
C ASP A 37 2.07 6.34 -9.11
N LEU A 38 1.30 5.44 -8.51
CA LEU A 38 1.23 5.29 -7.06
C LEU A 38 2.59 4.92 -6.47
N LYS A 39 3.31 3.99 -7.10
CA LYS A 39 4.64 3.57 -6.67
C LYS A 39 5.65 4.72 -6.71
N GLU A 40 5.68 5.50 -7.78
CA GLU A 40 6.59 6.66 -7.90
C GLU A 40 6.21 7.77 -6.91
N THR A 41 4.91 7.97 -6.66
CA THR A 41 4.43 8.90 -5.63
C THR A 41 4.92 8.48 -4.25
N LEU A 42 4.79 7.20 -3.89
CA LEU A 42 5.24 6.68 -2.60
C LEU A 42 6.76 6.80 -2.42
N LYS A 43 7.56 6.51 -3.46
CA LYS A 43 9.02 6.74 -3.43
C LYS A 43 9.37 8.22 -3.23
N SER A 44 8.67 9.12 -3.90
CA SER A 44 8.88 10.56 -3.76
C SER A 44 8.57 11.01 -2.33
N MET A 45 7.48 10.49 -1.75
CA MET A 45 7.12 10.73 -0.34
C MET A 45 8.18 10.18 0.63
N GLU A 46 8.71 8.99 0.39
CA GLU A 46 9.78 8.40 1.20
C GLU A 46 11.03 9.31 1.23
N ALA A 47 11.44 9.83 0.06
CA ALA A 47 12.57 10.74 -0.03
C ALA A 47 12.33 12.05 0.76
N VAL A 48 11.14 12.63 0.65
CA VAL A 48 10.76 13.86 1.39
C VAL A 48 10.73 13.60 2.89
N LEU A 49 10.17 12.46 3.33
CA LEU A 49 10.12 12.10 4.74
C LEU A 49 11.52 11.91 5.33
N LYS A 50 12.43 11.29 4.58
CA LYS A 50 13.82 11.09 5.01
C LYS A 50 14.59 12.40 5.17
N ASP A 51 14.41 13.36 4.26
CA ASP A 51 14.97 14.71 4.41
C ASP A 51 14.37 15.44 5.63
N ALA A 52 13.05 15.40 5.76
CA ALA A 52 12.34 16.04 6.85
C ALA A 52 12.73 15.47 8.22
N GLU A 53 12.92 14.15 8.34
CA GLU A 53 13.37 13.50 9.56
C GLU A 53 14.75 14.03 10.00
N GLY A 54 15.70 14.11 9.07
CA GLY A 54 17.03 14.68 9.33
C GLY A 54 16.96 16.15 9.81
N ARG A 55 16.06 16.95 9.22
CA ARG A 55 15.85 18.36 9.60
C ARG A 55 15.15 18.52 10.96
N SER A 56 14.29 17.59 11.34
CA SER A 56 13.50 17.64 12.57
C SER A 56 14.33 17.69 13.86
N VAL A 57 15.59 17.26 13.79
CA VAL A 57 16.55 17.32 14.91
C VAL A 57 16.80 18.77 15.36
N LYS A 58 16.78 19.72 14.43
CA LYS A 58 17.13 21.12 14.67
C LYS A 58 15.97 22.09 14.42
N ASP A 59 14.94 21.65 13.70
CA ASP A 59 13.78 22.47 13.33
C ASP A 59 12.50 21.93 13.99
N GLU A 60 12.01 22.67 14.98
CA GLU A 60 10.81 22.30 15.75
C GLU A 60 9.53 22.38 14.91
N HIS A 61 9.48 23.23 13.88
CA HIS A 61 8.33 23.29 12.99
C HIS A 61 8.24 22.04 12.11
N VAL A 62 9.38 21.56 11.60
CA VAL A 62 9.46 20.30 10.85
C VAL A 62 9.09 19.12 11.75
N ARG A 63 9.58 19.09 12.99
CA ARG A 63 9.21 18.08 13.98
C ARG A 63 7.71 18.05 14.27
N LEU A 64 7.09 19.21 14.47
CA LEU A 64 5.65 19.32 14.69
C LEU A 64 4.85 18.85 13.46
N TRP A 65 5.29 19.24 12.27
CA TRP A 65 4.65 18.82 11.02
C TRP A 65 4.69 17.30 10.84
N LEU A 66 5.85 16.66 11.05
CA LEU A 66 5.99 15.19 10.99
C LEU A 66 5.09 14.47 12.00
N LYS A 67 4.96 15.01 13.22
CA LYS A 67 4.06 14.44 14.23
C LYS A 67 2.60 14.46 13.78
N ARG A 68 2.16 15.56 13.17
CA ARG A 68 0.79 15.67 12.63
C ARG A 68 0.57 14.74 11.45
N LEU A 69 1.55 14.66 10.55
CA LEU A 69 1.48 13.76 9.40
C LEU A 69 1.38 12.30 9.83
N LYS A 70 2.14 11.89 10.86
CA LYS A 70 2.04 10.55 11.44
C LYS A 70 0.63 10.24 11.94
N ASN A 71 -0.01 11.17 12.64
CA ASN A 71 -1.38 10.96 13.13
C ASN A 71 -2.37 10.73 11.98
N VAL A 72 -2.33 11.60 10.95
CA VAL A 72 -3.19 11.45 9.77
C VAL A 72 -2.95 10.13 9.04
N ALA A 73 -1.69 9.70 8.94
CA ALA A 73 -1.35 8.42 8.31
C ALA A 73 -1.91 7.21 9.10
N LEU A 74 -1.93 7.29 10.43
CA LEU A 74 -2.56 6.26 11.27
C LEU A 74 -4.08 6.26 11.08
N ASP A 75 -4.73 7.42 11.07
CA ASP A 75 -6.18 7.53 10.82
C ASP A 75 -6.55 6.90 9.46
N ILE A 76 -5.75 7.12 8.42
CA ILE A 76 -5.96 6.52 7.10
C ILE A 76 -5.71 5.00 7.13
N SER A 77 -4.69 4.53 7.84
CA SER A 77 -4.41 3.09 7.99
C SER A 77 -5.58 2.37 8.65
N ASP A 78 -6.09 2.93 9.75
CA ASP A 78 -7.23 2.36 10.48
C ASP A 78 -8.49 2.29 9.59
N MET A 79 -8.73 3.33 8.77
CA MET A 79 -9.83 3.32 7.79
C MET A 79 -9.65 2.23 6.73
N LEU A 80 -8.45 2.03 6.21
CA LEU A 80 -8.16 1.00 5.21
C LEU A 80 -8.31 -0.41 5.78
N ASP A 81 -7.85 -0.65 7.01
CA ASP A 81 -8.04 -1.92 7.73
C ASP A 81 -9.54 -2.21 7.95
N GLU A 82 -10.35 -1.18 8.20
CA GLU A 82 -11.81 -1.32 8.33
C GLU A 82 -12.46 -1.74 6.99
N PHE A 83 -11.97 -1.26 5.85
CA PHE A 83 -12.44 -1.68 4.52
C PHE A 83 -12.09 -3.15 4.22
N ASP A 84 -10.89 -3.60 4.59
CA ASP A 84 -10.45 -4.98 4.37
C ASP A 84 -11.24 -5.97 5.26
N THR A 85 -11.51 -5.62 6.51
CA THR A 85 -12.32 -6.46 7.42
C THR A 85 -13.81 -6.54 7.05
N HIS A 86 -14.33 -5.60 6.25
CA HIS A 86 -15.67 -5.71 5.65
C HIS A 86 -15.74 -6.66 4.46
N ASN A 87 -14.59 -7.06 3.88
CA ASN A 87 -14.51 -8.04 2.79
C ASN A 87 -14.40 -9.50 3.26
N ASP A 88 -14.22 -9.75 4.56
CA ASP A 88 -14.25 -11.10 5.16
C ASP A 88 -15.65 -11.51 5.65
N LYS A 89 -16.55 -10.55 5.94
CA LYS A 89 -17.90 -10.82 6.49
C LYS A 89 -18.92 -11.26 5.42
N ASN A 90 -18.65 -10.93 4.16
CA ASN A 90 -19.39 -11.31 2.96
C ASN A 90 -18.98 -12.70 2.43
N ALA A 91 -17.84 -13.27 2.84
CA ALA A 91 -17.48 -14.67 2.55
C ALA A 91 -18.13 -15.67 3.52
N SER A 92 -18.48 -15.23 4.74
CA SER A 92 -19.09 -16.10 5.76
C SER A 92 -20.62 -16.15 5.70
N SER A 93 -21.27 -15.18 5.04
CA SER A 93 -22.74 -15.11 4.96
C SER A 93 -23.34 -15.91 3.79
N THR A 94 -22.54 -16.43 2.85
CA THR A 94 -23.02 -17.25 1.72
C THR A 94 -22.89 -18.76 1.92
N LYS A 95 -22.43 -19.23 3.10
CA LYS A 95 -22.34 -20.67 3.43
C LYS A 95 -23.38 -21.19 4.43
N LEU A 96 -24.39 -20.41 4.80
CA LEU A 96 -25.46 -20.87 5.71
C LEU A 96 -26.84 -21.02 5.05
N TYR A 97 -26.92 -20.95 3.73
CA TYR A 97 -28.06 -21.47 2.95
C TYR A 97 -27.53 -22.33 1.80
N GLY A 98 -27.44 -23.64 2.04
CA GLY A 98 -27.05 -24.66 1.07
C GLY A 98 -27.22 -26.03 1.68
#